data_AF-A0A9P5XUK2-F1
#
_entry.id   AF-A0A9P5XUK2-F1
#
_cell.length_a   1.000
_cell.length_b   1.000
_cell.length_c   1.000
_cell.angle_alpha   90.00
_cell.angle_beta   90.00
_cell.angle_gamma   90.00
#
_symmetry.space_group_name_H-M   'P 1'
#
loop_
_entity.id
_entity.type
_entity.pdbx_description
1 polymer ?
#
loop_
_entity_poly.entity_id
_entity_poly.type
_entity_poly.pdbx_seq_one_letter_code
_entity_poly.pdbx_strand_id
1 'polypeptide(L)'
;MDENVLWRHLDGFGAGLNSNQPLPDPELVIAKQLLVLTQTKLREIIADMTSDYSPISDLVQRHNQLLERQEKLCIAVAPWKRVPLEVLGEIFVHSVDGEEGVISLPFHKPPFSWTLVHVCLTWRQVALDEPRIWD
;
A
#
# COMPACT_ATOMS: atom_id res chain seq x y z
N MET A 1 45.24 7.01 -1.37
CA MET A 1 45.67 5.84 -0.58
C MET A 1 44.67 4.74 -0.84
N ASP A 2 45.15 3.53 -1.12
CA ASP A 2 44.32 2.37 -1.45
C ASP A 2 43.66 1.81 -0.19
N GLU A 3 42.34 1.60 -0.21
CA GLU A 3 41.56 1.06 0.90
C GLU A 3 42.09 -0.30 1.37
N ASN A 4 42.57 -1.14 0.44
CA ASN A 4 43.19 -2.41 0.76
C ASN A 4 44.50 -2.26 1.56
N VAL A 5 45.20 -1.13 1.43
CA VAL A 5 46.43 -0.85 2.17
C VAL A 5 46.12 -0.40 3.61
N LEU A 6 45.01 0.31 3.80
CA LEU A 6 44.52 0.74 5.13
C LEU A 6 43.95 -0.44 5.93
N TRP A 7 43.16 -1.32 5.30
CA TRP A 7 42.68 -2.55 5.93
C TRP A 7 43.82 -3.49 6.34
N ARG A 8 44.84 -3.65 5.49
CA ARG A 8 46.03 -4.46 5.84
C ARG A 8 46.85 -3.87 6.99
N HIS A 9 46.91 -2.54 7.11
CA HIS A 9 47.54 -1.91 8.27
C HIS A 9 46.75 -2.21 9.55
N LEU A 10 45.42 -2.06 9.53
CA LEU A 10 44.56 -2.33 10.69
C LEU A 10 44.53 -3.82 11.09
N ASP A 11 44.55 -4.75 10.15
CA ASP A 11 44.63 -6.20 10.43
C ASP A 11 45.95 -6.58 11.13
N GLY A 12 47.04 -5.85 10.86
CA GLY A 12 48.35 -6.03 11.50
C GLY A 12 48.40 -5.61 12.98
N PHE A 13 47.43 -4.80 13.44
CA PHE A 13 47.34 -4.30 14.82
C PHE A 13 46.33 -5.08 15.69
N GLY A 14 45.95 -6.29 15.25
CA GLY A 14 44.88 -7.12 15.82
C GLY A 14 44.64 -6.99 17.32
N ALA A 15 43.60 -6.24 17.71
CA ALA A 15 42.79 -6.39 18.93
C ALA A 15 41.78 -5.24 19.15
N GLY A 16 41.91 -4.09 18.47
CA GLY A 16 41.17 -2.87 18.83
C GLY A 16 39.72 -2.76 18.36
N LEU A 17 39.32 -3.39 17.25
CA LEU A 17 38.00 -3.13 16.64
C LEU A 17 36.82 -3.78 17.40
N ASN A 18 37.09 -4.82 18.19
CA ASN A 18 36.08 -5.56 18.97
C ASN A 18 36.36 -5.51 20.49
N SER A 19 37.25 -4.62 20.94
CA SER A 19 37.65 -4.47 22.35
C SER A 19 37.16 -3.14 22.92
N ASN A 20 36.82 -3.13 24.21
CA ASN A 20 36.47 -1.90 24.94
C ASN A 20 37.70 -1.04 25.32
N GLN A 21 38.89 -1.36 24.81
CA GLN A 21 40.11 -0.59 25.03
C GLN A 21 40.32 0.45 23.91
N PRO A 22 40.77 1.67 24.23
CA PRO A 22 40.99 2.71 23.23
C PRO A 22 42.09 2.32 22.25
N LEU A 23 41.86 2.57 20.95
CA LEU A 23 42.87 2.39 19.90
C LEU A 23 44.07 3.32 20.15
N PRO A 24 45.30 2.86 19.94
CA PRO A 24 46.49 3.70 19.90
C PRO A 24 46.38 4.82 18.86
N ASP A 25 46.97 5.99 19.13
CA ASP A 25 46.91 7.17 18.26
C ASP A 25 47.18 6.90 16.76
N PRO A 26 48.19 6.12 16.34
CA PRO A 26 48.41 5.84 14.92
C PRO A 26 47.29 4.98 14.30
N GLU A 27 46.76 4.01 15.04
CA GLU A 27 45.64 3.17 14.61
C GLU A 27 44.32 3.96 14.58
N LEU A 28 44.13 4.87 15.53
CA LEU A 28 42.98 5.77 15.58
C LEU A 28 42.92 6.69 14.36
N VAL A 29 44.06 7.18 13.87
CA VAL A 29 44.13 7.99 12.64
C VAL A 29 43.71 7.16 11.43
N ILE A 30 44.22 5.92 11.30
CA ILE A 30 43.87 5.01 10.21
C ILE A 30 42.38 4.64 10.27
N ALA A 31 41.86 4.31 11.46
CA ALA A 31 40.45 3.98 11.67
C ALA A 31 39.53 5.15 11.33
N LYS A 32 39.89 6.38 11.71
CA LYS A 32 39.13 7.59 11.33
C LYS A 32 39.11 7.81 9.82
N GLN A 33 40.24 7.63 9.15
CA GLN A 33 40.32 7.74 7.69
C GLN A 33 39.45 6.68 7.01
N LEU A 34 39.52 5.44 7.49
CA LEU A 34 38.71 4.34 6.96
C LEU A 34 37.22 4.57 7.21
N LEU A 35 36.85 5.07 8.38
CA LEU A 35 35.47 5.42 8.72
C LEU A 35 34.93 6.51 7.78
N VAL A 36 35.71 7.55 7.51
CA VAL A 36 35.31 8.61 6.56
C VAL A 36 35.17 8.06 5.14
N LEU A 37 36.09 7.19 4.70
CA LEU A 37 36.00 6.54 3.39
C LEU A 37 34.75 5.66 3.26
N THR A 38 34.52 4.79 4.24
CA THR A 38 33.36 3.88 4.27
C THR A 38 32.04 4.66 4.33
N GLN A 39 31.97 5.71 5.15
CA GLN A 39 30.78 6.58 5.21
C GLN A 39 30.52 7.31 3.89
N THR A 40 31.57 7.70 3.17
CA THR A 40 31.43 8.37 1.87
C THR A 40 30.89 7.41 0.83
N LYS A 41 31.44 6.19 0.74
CA LYS A 41 30.95 5.14 -0.17
C LYS A 41 29.51 4.74 0.11
N LEU A 42 29.13 4.61 1.39
CA LEU A 42 27.75 4.33 1.76
C LEU A 42 26.80 5.42 1.29
N ARG A 43 27.22 6.69 1.40
CA ARG A 43 26.41 7.82 0.96
C ARG A 43 26.21 7.82 -0.56
N GLU A 44 27.24 7.48 -1.32
CA GLU A 44 27.17 7.33 -2.78
C GLU A 44 26.19 6.21 -3.17
N ILE A 45 26.33 5.02 -2.58
CA ILE A 45 25.42 3.89 -2.85
C ILE A 45 23.96 4.25 -2.52
N ILE A 46 23.72 4.93 -1.39
CA ILE A 46 22.37 5.38 -1.02
C ILE A 46 21.84 6.40 -2.03
N ALA A 47 22.67 7.34 -2.50
CA ALA A 47 22.26 8.32 -3.50
C ALA A 47 21.90 7.66 -4.84
N ASP A 48 22.71 6.69 -5.28
CA ASP A 48 22.45 5.92 -6.50
C ASP A 48 21.16 5.11 -6.39
N MET A 49 20.96 4.39 -5.27
CA MET A 49 19.69 3.68 -5.02
C MET A 49 18.51 4.66 -5.05
N THR A 50 18.62 5.79 -4.37
CA THR A 50 17.51 6.77 -4.32
C THR A 50 17.19 7.34 -5.71
N SER A 51 18.22 7.55 -6.55
CA SER A 51 18.08 7.97 -7.94
C SER A 51 17.42 6.89 -8.80
N ASP A 52 17.85 5.64 -8.69
CA ASP A 52 17.35 4.51 -9.50
C ASP A 52 15.93 4.08 -9.12
N TYR A 53 15.54 4.22 -7.85
CA TYR A 53 14.18 3.90 -7.38
C TYR A 53 13.18 5.05 -7.54
N SER A 54 13.63 6.29 -7.80
CA SER A 54 12.74 7.44 -8.02
C SER A 54 11.78 7.23 -9.20
N PRO A 55 12.22 6.77 -10.39
CA PRO A 55 11.31 6.47 -11.52
C PRO A 55 10.24 5.42 -11.18
N ILE A 56 10.59 4.42 -10.36
CA ILE A 56 9.66 3.36 -9.94
C ILE A 56 8.60 3.93 -9.00
N SER A 57 9.03 4.75 -8.02
CA SER A 57 8.12 5.43 -7.10
C SER A 57 7.12 6.32 -7.84
N ASP A 58 7.61 7.11 -8.80
CA ASP A 58 6.79 7.98 -9.65
C ASP A 58 5.79 7.18 -10.49
N LEU A 59 6.21 6.04 -11.05
CA LEU A 59 5.35 5.19 -11.85
C LEU A 59 4.23 4.56 -11.02
N VAL A 60 4.54 4.08 -9.81
CA VAL A 60 3.56 3.55 -8.85
C VAL A 60 2.57 4.63 -8.45
N GLN A 61 3.05 5.86 -8.18
CA GLN A 61 2.18 6.98 -7.85
C GLN A 61 1.21 7.30 -9.00
N ARG A 62 1.71 7.40 -10.24
CA ARG A 62 0.87 7.67 -11.43
C ARG A 62 -0.12 6.54 -11.68
N HIS A 63 0.29 5.29 -11.52
CA HIS A 63 -0.60 4.13 -11.62
C HIS A 63 -1.77 4.24 -10.64
N ASN A 64 -1.48 4.52 -9.37
CA ASN A 64 -2.52 4.65 -8.34
C ASN A 64 -3.47 5.82 -8.61
N GLN A 65 -2.95 6.95 -9.08
CA GLN A 65 -3.78 8.10 -9.50
C GLN A 65 -4.70 7.75 -10.67
N LEU A 66 -4.21 6.98 -11.64
CA LEU A 66 -5.01 6.54 -12.79
C LEU A 66 -6.09 5.53 -12.37
N LEU A 67 -5.77 4.60 -11.47
CA LEU A 67 -6.76 3.67 -10.91
C LEU A 67 -7.89 4.40 -10.17
N GLU A 68 -7.54 5.36 -9.30
CA GLU A 68 -8.54 6.15 -8.58
C GLU A 68 -9.43 6.95 -9.55
N ARG A 69 -8.84 7.54 -10.60
CA ARG A 69 -9.58 8.26 -11.63
C ARG A 69 -10.49 7.33 -12.42
N GLN A 70 -9.99 6.15 -12.80
CA GLN A 70 -10.77 5.14 -13.51
C GLN A 70 -11.97 4.69 -12.68
N GLU A 71 -11.78 4.38 -11.40
CA GLU A 71 -12.86 4.00 -10.49
C GLU A 71 -13.94 5.09 -10.42
N LYS A 72 -13.55 6.35 -10.22
CA LYS A 72 -14.48 7.48 -10.21
C LYS A 72 -15.27 7.60 -11.51
N LEU A 73 -14.61 7.42 -12.65
CA LEU A 73 -15.26 7.47 -13.96
C LEU A 73 -16.23 6.30 -14.15
N CYS A 74 -15.84 5.08 -13.79
CA CYS A 74 -16.72 3.90 -13.82
C CYS A 74 -17.98 4.13 -12.98
N ILE A 75 -17.83 4.67 -11.76
CA ILE A 75 -18.95 5.03 -10.91
C ILE A 75 -19.78 6.16 -11.53
N ALA A 76 -19.17 7.15 -12.20
CA ALA A 76 -19.88 8.25 -12.84
C ALA A 76 -20.74 7.80 -14.03
N VAL A 77 -20.26 6.82 -14.81
CA VAL A 77 -20.98 6.29 -15.98
C VAL A 77 -21.82 5.05 -15.65
N ALA A 78 -21.89 4.65 -14.39
CA ALA A 78 -22.58 3.43 -13.98
C ALA A 78 -24.07 3.49 -14.40
N PRO A 79 -24.62 2.43 -15.05
CA PRO A 79 -25.96 2.47 -15.62
C PRO A 79 -27.07 2.82 -14.62
N TRP A 80 -26.95 2.34 -13.38
CA TRP A 80 -27.93 2.57 -12.31
C TRP A 80 -28.10 4.05 -11.97
N LYS A 81 -27.14 4.93 -12.26
CA LYS A 81 -27.28 6.39 -12.06
C LYS A 81 -28.28 7.05 -13.02
N ARG A 82 -28.65 6.37 -14.10
CA ARG A 82 -29.61 6.86 -15.11
C ARG A 82 -30.98 6.19 -14.98
N VAL A 83 -31.10 5.21 -14.09
CA VAL A 83 -32.34 4.47 -13.87
C VAL A 83 -33.22 5.30 -12.92
N PRO A 84 -34.51 5.53 -13.25
CA PRO A 84 -35.45 6.14 -12.32
C PRO A 84 -35.53 5.36 -11.00
N LEU A 85 -35.76 6.05 -9.89
CA LEU A 85 -35.72 5.44 -8.57
C LEU A 85 -36.77 4.33 -8.40
N GLU A 86 -37.92 4.48 -9.06
CA GLU A 86 -39.02 3.51 -9.06
C GLU A 86 -38.61 2.20 -9.73
N VAL A 87 -37.89 2.30 -10.85
CA VAL A 87 -37.37 1.13 -11.57
C VAL A 87 -36.27 0.46 -10.75
N LEU A 88 -35.43 1.25 -10.06
CA LEU A 88 -34.41 0.72 -9.16
C LEU A 88 -35.03 -0.03 -7.97
N GLY A 89 -36.13 0.49 -7.41
CA GLY A 89 -36.90 -0.17 -6.35
C GLY A 89 -37.47 -1.51 -6.80
N GLU A 90 -38.06 -1.57 -8.00
CA GLU A 90 -38.60 -2.83 -8.54
C GLU A 90 -37.50 -3.87 -8.82
N ILE A 91 -36.32 -3.42 -9.27
CA ILE A 91 -35.13 -4.29 -9.40
C ILE A 91 -34.76 -4.86 -8.02
N PHE A 92 -34.77 -4.05 -6.96
CA PHE A 92 -34.42 -4.50 -5.61
C PHE A 92 -35.42 -5.53 -5.08
N VAL A 93 -36.73 -5.31 -5.22
CA VAL A 93 -37.77 -6.26 -4.80
C VAL A 93 -37.52 -7.63 -5.45
N HIS A 94 -37.36 -7.67 -6.78
CA HIS A 94 -37.06 -8.92 -7.48
C HIS A 94 -35.71 -9.55 -7.11
N SER A 95 -34.73 -8.76 -6.67
CA SER A 95 -33.42 -9.26 -6.25
C SER A 95 -33.43 -9.85 -4.85
N VAL A 96 -34.30 -9.33 -3.95
CA VAL A 96 -34.52 -9.88 -2.60
C VAL A 96 -35.33 -11.18 -2.69
N ASP A 97 -36.41 -11.19 -3.48
CA ASP A 97 -37.27 -12.36 -3.67
C ASP A 97 -36.53 -13.56 -4.32
N GLY A 98 -35.49 -13.29 -5.11
CA GLY A 98 -34.69 -14.30 -5.79
C GLY A 98 -33.75 -15.12 -4.89
N GLU A 99 -33.67 -14.84 -3.59
CA GLU A 99 -32.79 -15.59 -2.66
C GLU A 99 -33.32 -16.99 -2.30
N GLU A 100 -34.52 -17.39 -2.73
CA GLU A 100 -35.06 -18.75 -2.49
C GLU A 100 -34.21 -19.90 -3.09
N GLY A 101 -33.20 -19.61 -3.92
CA GLY A 101 -32.36 -20.61 -4.61
C GLY A 101 -30.89 -20.70 -4.16
N VAL A 102 -30.39 -19.83 -3.28
CA VAL A 102 -28.97 -19.83 -2.91
C VAL A 102 -28.77 -20.69 -1.66
N ILE A 103 -28.18 -21.87 -1.85
CA ILE A 103 -27.77 -22.80 -0.78
C ILE A 103 -27.05 -22.01 0.32
N SER A 104 -27.71 -21.88 1.46
CA SER A 104 -27.22 -21.14 2.62
C SER A 104 -26.07 -21.93 3.24
N LEU A 105 -24.83 -21.56 2.89
CA LEU A 105 -23.65 -21.93 3.66
C LEU A 105 -23.79 -21.34 5.08
N PRO A 106 -23.31 -22.03 6.13
CA PRO A 106 -23.66 -21.77 7.54
C PRO A 106 -23.08 -20.46 8.12
N PHE A 107 -22.51 -19.60 7.29
CA PHE A 107 -22.06 -18.27 7.70
C PHE A 107 -23.15 -17.27 7.36
N HIS A 108 -23.86 -16.80 8.39
CA HIS A 108 -24.88 -15.74 8.35
C HIS A 108 -24.42 -14.55 7.51
N LYS A 109 -24.73 -14.54 6.21
CA LYS A 109 -24.74 -13.32 5.44
C LYS A 109 -25.97 -12.51 5.89
N PRO A 110 -25.83 -11.20 6.09
CA PRO A 110 -27.00 -10.37 6.34
C PRO A 110 -27.96 -10.49 5.15
N PRO A 111 -29.29 -10.44 5.38
CA PRO A 111 -30.27 -10.47 4.30
C PRO A 111 -29.92 -9.48 3.20
N PHE A 112 -30.24 -9.79 1.94
CA PHE A 112 -29.92 -8.92 0.80
C PHE A 112 -30.45 -7.49 0.98
N SER A 113 -31.60 -7.31 1.62
CA SER A 113 -32.18 -6.02 2.01
C SER A 113 -31.22 -5.15 2.85
N TRP A 114 -30.50 -5.76 3.80
CA TRP A 114 -29.47 -5.06 4.57
C TRP A 114 -28.25 -4.71 3.73
N THR A 115 -27.92 -5.50 2.71
CA THR A 115 -26.81 -5.16 1.79
C THR A 115 -27.14 -3.89 1.01
N LEU A 116 -28.39 -3.74 0.56
CA LEU A 116 -28.84 -2.57 -0.23
C LEU A 116 -28.64 -1.23 0.51
N VAL A 117 -28.92 -1.18 1.82
CA VAL A 117 -28.77 0.06 2.62
C VAL A 117 -27.31 0.48 2.86
N HIS A 118 -26.35 -0.39 2.58
CA HIS A 118 -24.92 -0.14 2.76
C HIS A 118 -24.17 0.20 1.45
N VAL A 119 -24.80 0.10 0.27
CA VAL A 119 -24.14 0.37 -1.02
C VAL A 119 -23.85 1.86 -1.22
N CYS A 120 -24.88 2.70 -1.20
CA CYS A 120 -24.75 4.16 -1.32
C CYS A 120 -25.99 4.88 -0.77
N LEU A 121 -25.93 6.21 -0.67
CA LEU A 121 -27.05 7.02 -0.15
C LEU A 121 -28.33 6.85 -0.97
N THR A 122 -28.23 6.81 -2.30
CA THR A 122 -29.39 6.63 -3.19
C THR A 122 -30.03 5.26 -3.00
N TRP A 123 -29.22 4.20 -2.93
CA TRP A 123 -29.74 2.83 -2.73
C TRP A 123 -30.38 2.67 -1.37
N ARG A 124 -29.79 3.28 -0.33
CA ARG A 124 -30.40 3.33 1.00
C ARG A 124 -31.75 4.02 0.98
N GLN A 125 -31.85 5.18 0.31
CA GLN A 125 -33.12 5.90 0.22
C GLN A 125 -34.18 5.03 -0.46
N VAL A 126 -33.87 4.47 -1.63
CA VAL A 126 -34.81 3.60 -2.37
C VAL A 126 -35.21 2.38 -1.54
N ALA A 127 -34.27 1.75 -0.85
CA ALA A 127 -34.55 0.58 -0.02
C ALA A 127 -35.44 0.92 1.18
N LEU A 128 -35.27 2.09 1.81
CA LEU A 128 -36.11 2.51 2.93
C LEU A 128 -37.50 3.01 2.48
N ASP A 129 -37.60 3.56 1.27
CA ASP A 129 -38.84 4.08 0.70
C ASP A 129 -39.72 2.96 0.09
N GLU A 130 -39.21 1.75 -0.06
CA GLU A 130 -39.91 0.59 -0.63
C GLU A 130 -40.12 -0.52 0.43
N PRO A 131 -41.31 -0.60 1.05
CA PRO A 131 -41.61 -1.57 2.12
C PRO A 131 -41.46 -3.02 1.70
N ARG A 132 -41.75 -3.35 0.42
CA ARG A 132 -41.72 -4.72 -0.12
C ARG A 132 -40.34 -5.39 -0.02
N ILE A 133 -39.26 -4.62 0.18
CA ILE A 133 -37.90 -5.12 0.36
C ILE A 133 -37.68 -5.76 1.75
N TRP A 134 -38.56 -5.44 2.72
CA TRP A 134 -38.41 -5.81 4.13
C TRP A 134 -39.48 -6.78 4.64
N ASP A 135 -40.46 -7.11 3.79
CA ASP A 135 -41.50 -8.10 4.05
C ASP A 135 -40.93 -9.54 3.93
#